data_AF-A0A8S2SLV7-F1
#
_entry.id   AF-A0A8S2SLV7-F1
#
_cell.length_a   1.000
_cell.length_b   1.000
_cell.length_c   1.000
_cell.angle_alpha   90.00
_cell.angle_beta   90.00
_cell.angle_gamma   90.00
#
_symmetry.space_group_name_H-M   'P 1'
#
loop_
_entity.id
_entity.type
_entity.pdbx_description
1 polymer ?
#
loop_
_entity_poly.entity_id
_entity_poly.type
_entity_poly.pdbx_seq_one_letter_code
_entity_poly.pdbx_strand_id
1 'polypeptide(L)' 'MACYLVSPSAATGRNRHIELAGIDLWVIARTDKIFVYPSELNIEQFKDALSRTLSLWPLITGRLLLLDDNH' A
#
# COMPACT_ATOMS: atom_id res chain seq x y z
N MET A 1 -9.74 -12.78 13.57
CA MET A 1 -8.55 -12.36 12.81
C MET A 1 -8.55 -10.83 12.82
N ALA A 2 -7.58 -10.19 13.47
CA ALA A 2 -7.55 -8.74 13.57
C ALA A 2 -6.96 -8.13 12.29
N CYS A 3 -7.65 -7.14 11.71
CA CYS A 3 -7.14 -6.36 10.59
C CYS A 3 -6.72 -4.99 11.13
N TYR A 4 -5.49 -4.56 10.84
CA TYR A 4 -4.98 -3.26 11.28
C TYR A 4 -4.73 -2.38 10.05
N LEU A 5 -5.30 -1.17 10.06
CA LEU A 5 -4.93 -0.13 9.11
C LEU A 5 -3.70 0.60 9.66
N VAL A 6 -2.62 0.67 8.87
CA VAL A 6 -1.39 1.37 9.25
C VAL A 6 -1.19 2.56 8.30
N SER A 7 -1.17 3.76 8.88
CA SER A 7 -0.89 4.99 8.14
C SER A 7 0.61 5.25 8.04
N PRO A 8 1.09 5.96 7.00
CA PRO A 8 2.48 6.40 6.93
C PRO A 8 2.81 7.35 8.09
N SER A 9 4.03 7.24 8.61
CA SER A 9 4.50 8.07 9.74
C SER A 9 4.61 9.56 9.39
N ALA A 10 4.70 9.90 8.11
CA ALA A 10 4.73 11.25 7.60
C ALA A 10 3.91 11.34 6.31
N ALA A 11 3.17 12.43 6.13
CA ALA A 11 2.46 12.73 4.90
C ALA A 11 3.46 13.16 3.81
N THR A 12 3.96 12.19 3.05
CA THR A 12 4.84 12.43 1.91
C THR A 12 4.09 12.22 0.59
N GLY A 13 4.61 12.77 -0.51
CA GLY A 13 4.05 12.52 -1.84
C GLY A 13 2.73 13.22 -2.15
N ARG A 14 2.50 14.42 -1.58
CA ARG A 14 1.37 15.29 -1.97
C ARG A 14 1.33 15.45 -3.49
N ASN A 15 0.14 15.24 -4.06
CA ASN A 15 -0.12 15.33 -5.49
C ASN A 15 0.76 14.40 -6.36
N ARG A 16 1.28 13.30 -5.81
CA ARG A 16 1.92 12.27 -6.63
C ARG A 16 0.85 11.36 -7.22
N HIS A 17 0.95 11.15 -8.51
CA HIS A 17 0.11 10.28 -9.32
C HIS A 17 1.00 9.51 -10.29
N ILE A 18 0.60 8.28 -10.59
CA ILE A 18 1.17 7.48 -11.66
C ILE A 18 0.01 7.14 -12.59
N GLU A 19 0.21 7.44 -13.87
CA GLU A 19 -0.64 6.94 -14.92
C GLU A 19 -0.27 5.48 -15.18
N LEU A 20 -1.28 4.61 -15.14
CA LEU A 20 -1.10 3.19 -15.34
C LEU A 20 -1.15 2.87 -16.83
N ALA A 21 -0.16 2.15 -17.33
CA ALA A 21 -0.19 1.62 -18.68
C ALA A 21 -1.12 0.40 -18.75
N GLY A 22 -1.55 0.03 -19.96
CA GLY A 22 -2.46 -1.10 -20.16
C GLY A 22 -1.96 -2.42 -19.52
N ILE A 23 -0.65 -2.64 -19.45
CA ILE A 23 -0.06 -3.81 -18.79
C ILE A 23 -0.21 -3.79 -17.26
N ASP A 24 -0.17 -2.60 -16.63
CA ASP A 24 -0.27 -2.47 -15.19
C ASP A 24 -1.66 -2.90 -14.69
N LEU A 25 -2.71 -2.64 -15.49
CA LEU A 25 -4.08 -3.06 -15.20
C LEU A 25 -4.24 -4.59 -15.15
N TRP A 26 -3.46 -5.32 -15.94
CA TRP A 26 -3.45 -6.79 -15.90
C TRP A 26 -2.73 -7.34 -14.66
N VAL A 27 -1.80 -6.57 -14.08
CA VAL A 27 -1.01 -6.94 -12.89
C VAL A 27 -1.76 -6.64 -11.58
N ILE A 28 -2.82 -5.82 -11.60
CA ILE A 28 -3.69 -5.53 -10.43
C ILE A 28 -4.54 -6.75 -10.01
N ALA A 29 -4.37 -7.91 -10.65
CA ALA A 29 -4.84 -9.17 -10.10
C ALA A 29 -4.20 -9.40 -8.71
N ARG A 30 -5.02 -9.14 -7.68
CA ARG A 30 -4.76 -9.29 -6.24
C ARG A 30 -3.67 -10.33 -5.98
N THR A 31 -2.47 -9.85 -5.63
CA THR A 31 -1.35 -10.75 -5.35
C THR A 31 -1.41 -11.19 -3.90
N ASP A 32 -2.08 -12.32 -3.63
CA ASP A 32 -2.15 -12.88 -2.28
C ASP A 32 -0.82 -13.56 -1.93
N LYS A 33 0.10 -12.79 -1.31
CA LYS A 33 1.35 -13.32 -0.73
C LYS A 33 1.15 -13.58 0.76
N ILE A 34 1.44 -14.81 1.19
CA ILE A 34 1.36 -15.23 2.58
C ILE A 34 2.77 -15.37 3.14
N PHE A 35 3.02 -14.74 4.28
CA PHE A 35 4.24 -14.89 5.06
C PHE A 35 3.88 -15.44 6.43
N VAL A 36 4.61 -16.48 6.87
CA VAL A 36 4.41 -17.12 8.18
C VAL A 36 5.57 -16.70 9.08
N TYR A 37 5.24 -16.10 10.22
CA TYR A 37 6.22 -15.64 11.22
C TYR A 37 6.05 -16.39 12.54
N PRO A 38 7.12 -16.49 13.35
CA PRO A 38 7.03 -17.01 14.71
C PRO A 38 6.07 -16.21 15.61
N SER A 39 5.58 -16.84 16.68
CA SER A 39 4.64 -16.23 17.64
C SER A 39 5.21 -15.02 18.38
N GLU A 40 6.52 -14.92 18.47
CA GLU A 40 7.26 -13.86 19.17
C GLU A 40 7.31 -12.56 18.37
N LEU A 41 6.71 -12.51 17.17
CA LEU A 41 6.66 -11.31 16.36
C LEU A 41 5.95 -10.18 17.13
N ASN A 42 6.70 -9.13 17.43
CA ASN A 42 6.13 -7.94 18.02
C ASN A 42 5.32 -7.17 16.97
N ILE A 43 4.00 -7.31 17.05
CA ILE A 43 3.04 -6.69 16.14
C ILE A 43 3.17 -5.16 16.15
N GLU A 44 3.40 -4.55 17.31
CA GLU A 44 3.52 -3.09 17.42
C GLU A 44 4.81 -2.59 16.74
N GLN A 45 5.93 -3.29 16.93
CA GLN A 45 7.17 -2.98 16.22
C GLN A 45 7.01 -3.15 14.71
N PHE A 46 6.28 -4.17 14.27
CA PHE A 46 6.01 -4.39 12.85
C PHE A 46 5.16 -3.25 12.26
N LYS A 47 4.11 -2.81 12.97
CA LYS A 47 3.29 -1.66 12.57
C LYS A 47 4.12 -0.38 12.47
N ASP A 48 5.01 -0.13 13.44
CA ASP A 48 5.89 1.04 13.43
C ASP A 48 6.87 1.03 12.25
N ALA A 49 7.49 -0.13 12.00
CA ALA A 49 8.38 -0.32 10.86
C ALA A 49 7.62 -0.10 9.54
N LEU A 50 6.43 -0.69 9.39
CA LEU A 50 5.58 -0.51 8.23
C LEU A 50 5.17 0.95 8.04
N SER A 51 4.76 1.64 9.11
CA SER A 51 4.40 3.07 9.08
C SER A 51 5.55 3.94 8.54
N ARG A 52 6.79 3.68 8.97
CA ARG A 52 7.98 4.39 8.46
C ARG A 52 8.27 4.05 6.99
N THR A 53 8.16 2.78 6.62
CA THR A 53 8.36 2.34 5.23
C THR A 53 7.36 2.98 4.29
N LEU A 54 6.08 3.05 4.67
CA LEU A 54 5.02 3.67 3.87
C LEU A 54 5.27 5.16 3.57
N SER A 55 5.94 5.88 4.48
CA SER A 55 6.36 7.28 4.26
C SER A 55 7.41 7.43 3.14
N LEU A 56 8.14 6.36 2.78
CA LEU A 56 9.09 6.37 1.68
C LEU A 56 8.43 5.94 0.35
N TRP A 57 7.26 5.30 0.42
CA TRP A 57 6.55 4.72 -0.72
C TRP A 57 5.10 5.26 -0.83
N PRO A 58 4.93 6.58 -1.06
CA PRO A 58 3.63 7.25 -0.95
C PRO A 58 2.55 6.74 -1.93
N LEU A 59 2.97 6.08 -3.02
CA LEU A 59 2.06 5.51 -4.00
C LEU A 59 1.33 4.27 -3.48
N ILE A 60 1.99 3.47 -2.63
CA ILE A 60 1.41 2.26 -2.02
C ILE A 60 0.34 2.62 -0.99
N THR A 61 0.47 3.79 -0.35
CA THR A 61 -0.54 4.36 0.55
C THR A 61 -1.66 5.12 -0.17
N GLY A 62 -1.59 5.21 -1.50
CA GLY A 62 -2.57 5.92 -2.30
C GLY A 62 -3.84 5.11 -2.56
N ARG A 63 -4.59 5.53 -3.57
CA ARG A 63 -5.79 4.83 -4.05
C ARG A 63 -5.73 4.72 -5.56
N LEU A 64 -6.23 3.62 -6.10
CA LEU A 64 -6.49 3.49 -7.53
C LEU A 64 -7.70 4.36 -7.88
N LEU A 65 -7.57 5.16 -8.94
CA LEU A 65 -8.66 5.94 -9.51
C LEU A 65 -8.88 5.43 -10.93
N LEU A 66 -10.06 4.89 -11.19
CA LEU A 66 -10.54 4.57 -12.54
C LEU A 66 -11.38 5.77 -12.99
N LEU A 67 -10.97 6.39 -14.10
CA LEU A 67 -11.69 7.52 -14.69
C LEU A 67 -12.52 6.96 -15.85
N ASP A 68 -13.81 7.24 -15.86
CA ASP A 68 -14.64 6.97 -17.04
C ASP A 68 -14.40 8.08 -18.06
N ASP A 69 -14.02 7.71 -19.28
CA ASP A 69 -13.97 8.63 -20.42
C ASP A 69 -15.39 8.96 -20.88
N ASN A 70 -16.08 9.84 -20.16
CA ASN A 70 -17.30 10.48 -20.66
C ASN A 70 -16.90 11.59 -21.64
N HIS A 71 -16.78 11.20 -22.91
CA HIS A 71 -16.90 12.08 -24.08
C HIS A 71 -18.10 11.63 -24.93
#